data_AF-A0A0H2UNK8-F1
#
_entry.id   AF-A0A0H2UNK8-F1
#
_cell.length_a   1.000
_cell.length_b   1.000
_cell.length_c   1.000
_cell.angle_alpha   90.00
_cell.angle_beta   90.00
_cell.angle_gamma   90.00
#
_symmetry.space_group_name_H-M   'P 1'
#
loop_
_entity.id
_entity.type
_entity.pdbx_description
1 polymer ?
#
loop_
_entity_poly.entity_id
_entity_poly.type
_entity_poly.pdbx_seq_one_letter_code
_entity_poly.pdbx_strand_id
1 'polypeptide(L)'
;MNDLGKYNELERSSKLTKRQFFENQMLDYTIIAHESFEIIRHSVYQTDDREVENALAFEVKNDETDKLILLLSEDIGVGEKLCLVDGTKMRGKCLVYDKINERMIRLQC
;
A
#
# COMPACT_ATOMS: atom_id res chain seq x y z
N MET A 1 -6.32 -43.02 -13.14
CA MET A 1 -7.59 -42.32 -12.85
C MET A 1 -7.73 -42.22 -11.34
N ASN A 2 -8.05 -41.02 -10.85
CA ASN A 2 -8.28 -40.58 -9.47
C ASN A 2 -7.06 -40.13 -8.64
N ASP A 3 -6.48 -38.98 -9.03
CA ASP A 3 -6.01 -38.01 -8.04
C ASP A 3 -7.14 -36.99 -7.86
N LEU A 4 -8.08 -37.28 -6.95
CA LEU A 4 -9.07 -36.31 -6.51
C LEU A 4 -8.33 -35.25 -5.68
N GLY A 5 -8.52 -33.99 -6.07
CA GLY A 5 -7.74 -32.85 -5.61
C GLY A 5 -7.60 -32.78 -4.09
N LYS A 6 -6.35 -32.77 -3.63
CA LYS A 6 -6.00 -32.18 -2.35
C LYS A 6 -6.42 -30.72 -2.41
N TYR A 7 -7.53 -30.40 -1.77
CA TYR A 7 -7.87 -29.03 -1.43
C TYR A 7 -6.69 -28.46 -0.62
N ASN A 8 -6.31 -27.22 -0.93
CA ASN A 8 -5.35 -26.44 -0.13
C ASN A 8 -5.98 -26.13 1.23
N GLU A 9 -6.09 -27.15 2.09
CA GLU A 9 -6.52 -26.96 3.47
C GLU A 9 -5.36 -26.35 4.25
N LEU A 10 -5.57 -25.14 4.77
CA LEU A 10 -4.67 -24.52 5.73
C LEU A 10 -4.70 -25.35 7.02
N GLU A 11 -3.72 -26.23 7.19
CA GLU A 11 -3.66 -27.20 8.30
C GLU A 11 -3.66 -26.53 9.69
N ARG A 12 -3.18 -25.28 9.80
CA ARG A 12 -3.26 -24.45 11.01
C ARG A 12 -3.38 -22.98 10.63
N SER A 13 -4.33 -22.27 11.24
CA SER A 13 -4.40 -20.82 11.20
C SER A 13 -4.52 -20.26 12.62
N SER A 14 -3.99 -19.06 12.84
CA SER A 14 -4.17 -18.32 14.09
C SER A 14 -4.95 -17.06 13.78
N LYS A 15 -5.99 -16.79 14.57
CA LYS A 15 -6.79 -15.57 14.41
C LYS A 15 -5.99 -14.36 14.89
N LEU A 16 -5.66 -13.46 13.97
CA LEU A 16 -5.15 -12.13 14.29
C LEU A 16 -6.35 -11.23 14.67
N THR A 17 -6.32 -10.66 15.88
CA THR A 17 -7.37 -9.73 16.35
C THR A 17 -6.72 -8.42 16.77
N LYS A 18 -7.14 -7.31 16.19
CA LYS A 18 -6.74 -5.95 16.56
C LYS A 18 -7.98 -5.21 17.08
N ARG A 19 -7.82 -4.44 18.16
CA ARG A 19 -8.87 -3.57 18.73
C ARG A 19 -8.33 -2.15 18.79
N GLN A 20 -9.11 -1.20 18.28
CA GLN A 20 -8.74 0.22 18.25
C GLN A 20 -9.99 1.07 18.49
N PHE A 21 -9.87 2.11 19.30
CA PHE A 21 -10.92 3.09 19.52
C PHE A 21 -10.82 4.19 18.47
N PHE A 22 -11.96 4.69 18.01
CA PHE A 22 -12.05 5.82 17.09
C PHE A 22 -13.31 6.64 17.41
N GLU A 23 -13.30 7.92 17.08
CA GLU A 23 -14.46 8.82 17.24
C GLU A 23 -15.14 9.09 15.89
N ASN A 24 -14.42 9.70 14.96
CA ASN A 24 -14.98 10.16 13.68
C ASN A 24 -14.48 9.37 12.47
N GLN A 25 -13.18 9.08 12.42
CA GLN A 25 -12.54 8.36 11.32
C GLN A 25 -11.41 7.49 11.87
N MET A 26 -11.19 6.34 11.24
CA MET A 26 -10.08 5.46 11.53
C MET A 26 -9.43 5.05 10.22
N LEU A 27 -8.12 5.27 10.11
CA LEU A 27 -7.29 4.69 9.08
C LEU A 27 -6.43 3.60 9.72
N ASP A 28 -6.61 2.38 9.26
CA ASP A 28 -5.85 1.24 9.74
C ASP A 28 -5.41 0.34 8.58
N TYR A 29 -4.32 -0.40 8.77
CA TYR A 29 -3.78 -1.31 7.78
C TYR A 29 -3.10 -2.51 8.44
N THR A 30 -3.08 -3.61 7.71
CA THR A 30 -2.29 -4.81 8.02
C THR A 30 -1.65 -5.26 6.73
N ILE A 31 -0.33 -5.39 6.74
CA ILE A 31 0.44 -5.88 5.59
C ILE A 31 0.86 -7.30 5.92
N ILE A 32 0.44 -8.24 5.08
CA ILE A 32 0.87 -9.65 5.15
C ILE A 32 1.88 -9.81 4.02
N ALA A 33 3.14 -10.03 4.38
CA ALA A 33 4.23 -10.21 3.43
C ALA A 33 5.07 -11.42 3.85
N HIS A 34 5.70 -12.06 2.86
CA HIS A 34 6.72 -13.08 3.12
C HIS A 34 7.93 -12.43 3.80
N GLU A 35 8.65 -13.18 4.64
CA GLU A 35 9.79 -12.66 5.44
C GLU A 35 10.94 -12.08 4.60
N SER A 36 11.02 -12.47 3.32
CA SER A 36 11.99 -11.94 2.36
C SER A 36 11.73 -10.50 1.95
N PHE A 37 10.57 -9.93 2.30
CA PHE A 37 10.22 -8.55 1.95
C PHE A 37 10.48 -7.60 3.11
N GLU A 38 11.17 -6.51 2.80
CA GLU A 38 11.24 -5.33 3.65
C GLU A 38 10.07 -4.40 3.32
N ILE A 39 9.37 -3.94 4.37
CA ILE A 39 8.25 -3.01 4.26
C ILE A 39 8.63 -1.70 4.93
N ILE A 40 8.70 -0.60 4.18
CA ILE A 40 9.01 0.73 4.69
C ILE A 40 7.79 1.62 4.53
N ARG A 41 7.37 2.28 5.61
CA ARG A 41 6.29 3.26 5.56
C ARG A 41 6.85 4.64 5.18
N HIS A 42 6.17 5.31 4.25
CA HIS A 42 6.49 6.67 3.82
C HIS A 42 5.39 7.64 4.21
N SER A 43 5.77 8.86 4.60
CA SER A 43 4.84 10.01 4.63
C SER A 43 4.52 10.43 3.20
N VAL A 44 3.33 10.97 3.01
CA VAL A 44 2.83 11.44 1.70
C VAL A 44 2.65 12.94 1.78
N TYR A 45 3.23 13.66 0.83
CA TYR A 45 3.13 15.10 0.74
C TYR A 45 2.41 15.50 -0.53
N GLN A 46 1.80 16.68 -0.51
CA GLN A 46 1.45 17.41 -1.71
C GLN A 46 2.69 18.05 -2.32
N THR A 47 2.61 18.51 -3.58
CA THR A 47 3.72 19.22 -4.24
C THR A 47 4.04 20.59 -3.63
N ASP A 48 3.22 21.07 -2.69
CA ASP A 48 3.45 22.28 -1.90
C ASP A 48 3.88 21.97 -0.45
N ASP A 49 4.47 20.78 -0.23
CA ASP A 49 5.05 20.29 1.02
C ASP A 49 4.08 20.09 2.20
N ARG A 50 2.76 20.18 1.95
CA ARG A 50 1.75 19.82 2.97
C ARG A 50 1.60 18.31 3.07
N GLU A 51 1.70 17.77 4.27
CA GLU A 51 1.48 16.34 4.53
C GLU A 51 0.00 15.97 4.32
N VAL A 52 -0.24 14.80 3.74
CA VAL A 52 -1.57 14.21 3.55
C VAL A 52 -1.79 13.16 4.65
N GLU A 53 -2.30 13.61 5.79
CA GLU A 53 -2.36 12.80 7.04
C GLU A 53 -3.11 11.46 6.89
N ASN A 54 -4.14 11.43 6.05
CA ASN A 54 -4.97 10.24 5.81
C ASN A 54 -4.52 9.41 4.58
N ALA A 55 -3.28 9.61 4.10
CA ALA A 55 -2.69 8.80 3.04
C ALA A 55 -1.83 7.67 3.61
N LEU A 56 -1.77 6.57 2.87
CA LEU A 56 -0.87 5.46 3.14
C LEU A 56 0.10 5.31 1.98
N ALA A 57 1.39 5.26 2.30
CA ALA A 57 2.40 4.86 1.35
C ALA A 57 3.35 3.82 1.94
N PHE A 58 3.62 2.80 1.15
CA PHE A 58 4.51 1.70 1.53
C PHE A 58 5.45 1.36 0.39
N GLU A 59 6.73 1.30 0.70
CA GLU A 59 7.70 0.65 -0.16
C GLU A 59 7.81 -0.81 0.25
N VAL A 60 7.68 -1.69 -0.74
CA VAL A 60 7.73 -3.14 -0.60
C VAL A 60 8.87 -3.63 -1.47
N LYS A 61 9.95 -4.09 -0.84
CA LYS A 61 11.16 -4.46 -1.58
C LYS A 61 11.81 -5.74 -1.11
N ASN A 62 12.46 -6.41 -2.05
CA ASN A 62 13.38 -7.53 -1.85
C ASN A 62 14.40 -7.50 -3.01
N ASP A 63 15.19 -8.57 -3.17
CA ASP A 63 16.21 -8.65 -4.23
C ASP A 63 15.65 -8.58 -5.67
N GLU A 64 14.37 -8.91 -5.87
CA GLU A 64 13.75 -9.01 -7.20
C GLU A 64 12.73 -7.90 -7.48
N THR A 65 12.29 -7.19 -6.46
CA THR A 65 11.15 -6.28 -6.52
C THR A 65 11.44 -5.03 -5.69
N ASP A 66 11.11 -3.87 -6.25
CA ASP A 66 11.04 -2.62 -5.51
C ASP A 66 9.82 -1.83 -5.99
N LYS A 67 8.80 -1.72 -5.13
CA LYS A 67 7.52 -1.10 -5.45
C LYS A 67 7.09 -0.13 -4.38
N LEU A 68 6.68 1.05 -4.81
CA LEU A 68 6.07 2.07 -3.98
C LEU A 68 4.56 2.09 -4.20
N ILE A 69 3.81 1.77 -3.16
CA ILE A 69 2.35 1.71 -3.17
C ILE A 69 1.82 2.98 -2.51
N LEU A 70 0.88 3.67 -3.16
CA LEU A 70 0.16 4.83 -2.63
C LEU A 70 -1.34 4.55 -2.60
N LEU A 71 -1.95 4.77 -1.44
CA LEU A 71 -3.39 4.73 -1.19
C LEU A 71 -3.83 6.06 -0.57
N LEU A 72 -4.70 6.79 -1.27
CA LEU A 72 -5.36 7.99 -0.79
C LEU A 72 -6.80 7.66 -0.44
N SER A 73 -7.16 7.88 0.83
CA SER A 73 -8.52 7.72 1.32
C SER A 73 -9.45 8.84 0.84
N GLU A 74 -8.89 10.02 0.56
CA GLU A 74 -9.63 11.24 0.22
C GLU A 74 -9.14 11.84 -1.10
N ASP A 75 -10.01 12.60 -1.76
CA ASP A 75 -9.57 13.44 -2.87
C ASP A 75 -8.73 14.59 -2.35
N ILE A 76 -7.54 14.74 -2.91
CA ILE A 76 -6.69 15.89 -2.62
C ILE A 76 -7.29 17.10 -3.37
N GLY A 77 -7.88 18.01 -2.59
CA GLY A 77 -8.74 19.09 -3.09
C GLY A 77 -8.07 20.43 -3.38
N VAL A 78 -6.80 20.62 -2.98
CA VAL A 78 -6.08 21.90 -3.13
C VAL A 78 -4.80 21.69 -3.93
N GLY A 79 -4.62 22.43 -5.02
CA GLY A 79 -3.42 22.34 -5.88
C GLY A 79 -3.51 21.32 -7.01
N GLU A 80 -2.36 20.98 -7.60
CA GLU A 80 -2.29 19.87 -8.57
C GLU A 80 -2.62 18.57 -7.82
N LYS A 81 -3.44 17.69 -8.40
CA LYS A 81 -3.81 16.37 -7.82
C LYS A 81 -2.61 15.40 -7.84
N LEU A 82 -1.48 15.84 -7.31
CA LEU A 82 -0.17 15.23 -7.34
C LEU A 82 0.35 15.10 -5.91
N CYS A 83 0.76 13.90 -5.58
CA CYS A 83 1.48 13.58 -4.35
C CYS A 83 2.96 13.42 -4.63
N LEU A 84 3.76 13.65 -3.61
CA LEU A 84 5.15 13.25 -3.49
C LEU A 84 5.25 12.16 -2.42
N VAL A 85 5.81 11.02 -2.81
CA VAL A 85 6.12 9.91 -1.92
C VAL A 85 7.54 9.50 -2.21
N ASP A 86 8.44 9.62 -1.25
CA ASP A 86 9.88 9.31 -1.44
C ASP A 86 10.45 9.98 -2.71
N GLY A 87 10.17 11.28 -2.89
CA GLY A 87 10.57 12.05 -4.08
C GLY A 87 9.83 11.71 -5.39
N THR A 88 9.00 10.66 -5.41
CA THR A 88 8.26 10.21 -6.60
C THR A 88 6.93 10.95 -6.72
N LYS A 89 6.69 11.59 -7.87
CA LYS A 89 5.41 12.24 -8.19
C LYS A 89 4.35 11.22 -8.60
N MET A 90 3.22 11.22 -7.91
CA MET A 90 2.15 10.23 -8.09
C MET A 90 0.79 10.93 -8.25
N ARG A 91 0.04 10.61 -9.32
CA ARG A 91 -1.28 11.21 -9.63
C ARG A 91 -2.40 10.19 -9.64
N GLY A 92 -3.18 10.15 -8.57
CA GLY A 92 -4.32 9.24 -8.42
C GLY A 92 -4.44 8.69 -7.01
N LYS A 93 -5.53 7.96 -6.74
CA LYS A 93 -5.83 7.47 -5.39
C LYS A 93 -5.14 6.15 -5.05
N CYS A 94 -4.96 5.27 -6.02
CA CYS A 94 -4.43 3.94 -5.79
C CYS A 94 -3.41 3.63 -6.89
N LEU A 95 -2.15 3.69 -6.53
CA LEU A 95 -1.04 3.62 -7.46
C LEU A 95 0.04 2.69 -6.94
N VAL A 96 0.67 1.99 -7.86
CA VAL A 96 1.90 1.27 -7.63
C VAL A 96 2.93 1.83 -8.60
N TYR A 97 4.02 2.34 -8.07
CA TYR A 97 5.20 2.69 -8.86
C TYR A 97 6.21 1.56 -8.75
N ASP A 98 6.49 0.92 -9.89
CA ASP A 98 7.55 -0.06 -10.03
C ASP A 98 8.86 0.69 -10.21
N LYS A 99 9.70 0.74 -9.16
CA LYS A 99 10.95 1.52 -9.19
C LYS A 99 11.98 0.89 -10.15
N ILE A 100 11.95 -0.44 -10.31
CA ILE A 100 12.89 -1.17 -11.19
C ILE A 100 12.60 -0.85 -12.66
N ASN A 101 11.32 -0.83 -13.05
CA ASN A 101 10.90 -0.62 -14.43
C ASN A 101 10.44 0.82 -14.72
N GLU A 102 10.56 1.71 -13.72
CA GLU A 102 10.11 3.11 -13.74
C GLU A 102 8.66 3.28 -14.26
N ARG A 103 7.77 2.38 -13.83
CA ARG A 103 6.41 2.31 -14.37
C ARG A 103 5.36 2.59 -13.31
N MET A 104 4.46 3.52 -13.64
CA MET A 104 3.25 3.78 -12.86
C MET A 104 2.13 2.81 -13.28
N ILE A 105 1.56 2.11 -12.30
CA ILE A 105 0.43 1.21 -12.46
C ILE A 105 -0.72 1.75 -11.62
N ARG A 106 -1.85 2.04 -12.28
CA ARG A 106 -3.07 2.43 -11.58
C ARG A 106 -3.89 1.19 -11.28
N LEU A 107 -4.13 0.94 -9.99
CA LEU A 107 -5.01 -0.14 -9.59
C LEU A 107 -6.46 0.31 -9.80
N GLN A 108 -7.26 -0.55 -10.42
CA GLN A 108 -8.71 -0.33 -10.49
C GLN A 108 -9.30 -0.61 -9.11
N CYS A 109 -9.98 0.38 -8.56
CA CYS A 109 -10.69 0.32 -7.29
C CYS A 109 -12.18 0.43 -7.59
#